data_AF-A0A2K3JXL2-F1
#
_entry.id   AF-A0A2K3JXL2-F1
#
_cell.length_a   1.000
_cell.length_b   1.000
_cell.length_c   1.000
_cell.angle_alpha   90.00
_cell.angle_beta   90.00
_cell.angle_gamma   90.00
#
_symmetry.space_group_name_H-M   'P 1'
#
loop_
_entity.id
_entity.type
_entity.pdbx_description
1 polymer ?
#
loop_
_entity_poly.entity_id
_entity_poly.type
_entity_poly.pdbx_seq_one_letter_code
_entity_poly.pdbx_strand_id
1 'polypeptide(L)'
;MLLNKLEAIRSKLTSLQNIVYFEDDSKEEHTFSEGLSNYTIASFDEVEKLGKESPVEPSLPSKNAVAVVMYTSGSTGLPKGVMITHGNIVATTAAVM
;
A
#
# COMPACT_ATOMS: atom_id res chain seq x y z
N MET A 1 9.93 -10.22 7.24
CA MET A 1 8.77 -9.37 6.91
C MET A 1 9.03 -8.52 5.67
N LEU A 2 8.03 -8.20 4.85
CA LEU A 2 8.16 -7.42 3.60
C LEU A 2 8.81 -6.04 3.81
N LEU A 3 8.67 -5.43 5.00
CA LEU A 3 9.29 -4.16 5.36
C LEU A 3 10.82 -4.16 5.20
N ASN A 4 11.51 -5.23 5.63
CA ASN A 4 12.98 -5.32 5.49
C ASN A 4 13.43 -5.38 4.01
N LYS A 5 12.54 -5.77 3.09
CA LYS A 5 12.83 -5.77 1.65
C LYS A 5 12.70 -4.35 1.05
N LEU A 6 11.99 -3.43 1.69
CA LEU A 6 11.88 -2.04 1.22
C LEU A 6 13.22 -1.30 1.35
N GLU A 7 13.98 -1.56 2.42
CA GLU A 7 15.33 -1.01 2.60
C GLU A 7 16.24 -1.31 1.40
N ALA A 8 16.18 -2.54 0.88
CA ALA A 8 16.98 -2.97 -0.26
C ALA A 8 16.67 -2.20 -1.57
N ILE A 9 15.49 -1.57 -1.65
CA ILE A 9 15.05 -0.81 -2.84
C ILE A 9 14.84 0.67 -2.55
N ARG A 10 15.23 1.18 -1.37
CA ARG A 10 14.94 2.55 -0.92
C ARG A 10 15.33 3.64 -1.92
N SER A 11 16.44 3.46 -2.65
CA SER A 11 16.92 4.42 -3.65
C SER A 11 16.00 4.56 -4.86
N LYS A 12 15.10 3.60 -5.07
CA LYS A 12 14.10 3.59 -6.14
C LYS A 12 12.74 4.15 -5.69
N LEU A 13 12.52 4.34 -4.39
CA LEU A 13 11.23 4.75 -3.81
C LEU A 13 11.12 6.28 -3.72
N THR A 14 11.19 6.98 -4.85
CA THR A 14 11.29 8.45 -4.88
C THR A 14 10.00 9.19 -4.50
N SER A 15 8.85 8.55 -4.59
CA SER A 15 7.54 9.15 -4.32
C SER A 15 6.87 8.63 -3.05
N LEU A 16 7.44 7.61 -2.40
CA LEU A 16 6.86 7.01 -1.21
C LEU A 16 7.11 7.91 -0.01
N GLN A 17 6.07 8.20 0.77
CA GLN A 17 6.15 9.09 1.94
C GLN A 17 5.66 8.40 3.21
N ASN A 18 4.56 7.65 3.07
CA ASN A 18 3.90 6.99 4.19
C ASN A 18 3.89 5.48 3.97
N ILE A 19 4.17 4.72 5.03
CA ILE A 19 4.06 3.26 5.06
C ILE A 19 3.11 2.93 6.20
N VAL A 20 1.97 2.33 5.85
CA VAL A 20 1.00 1.82 6.81
C VAL A 20 1.03 0.31 6.75
N TYR A 21 1.18 -0.35 7.88
CA TYR A 21 1.20 -1.81 7.96
C TYR A 21 0.12 -2.31 8.92
N PHE A 22 -0.39 -3.52 8.65
CA PHE A 22 -1.26 -4.22 9.58
C PHE A 22 -0.38 -5.02 10.54
N GLU A 23 -0.60 -4.87 11.83
CA GLU A 23 0.07 -5.71 12.82
C GLU A 23 -0.36 -7.18 12.62
N ASP A 24 0.62 -8.07 12.67
CA ASP A 24 0.37 -9.51 12.75
C ASP A 24 0.46 -9.87 14.25
N ASP A 25 -0.37 -10.80 14.75
CA ASP A 25 -0.44 -11.14 16.19
C ASP A 25 0.91 -11.65 16.78
N SER A 26 1.91 -11.89 15.94
CA SER A 26 3.29 -12.15 16.34
C SER A 26 3.99 -10.87 16.80
N LYS A 27 4.20 -10.77 18.12
CA LYS A 27 4.95 -9.72 18.85
C LYS A 27 6.42 -9.57 18.43
N GLU A 28 6.72 -9.35 17.16
CA GLU A 28 8.04 -8.91 16.74
C GLU A 28 8.06 -7.38 16.82
N GLU A 29 8.68 -6.85 17.88
CA GLU A 29 9.05 -5.43 17.98
C GLU A 29 9.84 -5.05 16.71
N HIS A 30 9.18 -4.35 15.79
CA HIS A 30 9.84 -3.80 14.62
C HIS A 30 10.62 -2.57 15.05
N THR A 31 11.84 -2.81 15.57
CA THR A 31 12.86 -1.77 15.76
C THR A 31 13.35 -1.30 14.40
N PHE A 32 12.51 -0.50 13.77
CA PHE A 32 12.68 0.05 12.43
C PHE A 32 13.52 1.35 12.47
N SER A 33 13.91 1.81 13.66
CA SER A 33 14.19 3.21 14.01
C SER A 33 15.45 3.89 13.43
N GLU A 34 16.21 3.30 12.50
CA GLU A 34 17.42 3.98 11.98
C GLU A 34 17.53 4.09 10.44
N GLY A 35 16.78 3.31 9.66
CA GLY A 35 17.01 3.19 8.20
C GLY A 35 16.08 3.99 7.26
N LEU A 36 14.79 4.12 7.58
CA LEU A 36 13.79 4.88 6.79
C LEU A 36 13.37 6.18 7.49
N SER A 37 14.29 6.95 8.06
CA SER A 37 13.98 8.23 8.74
C SER A 37 13.23 9.27 7.89
N ASN A 38 13.25 9.12 6.56
CA ASN A 38 12.53 9.98 5.62
C ASN A 38 11.06 9.60 5.39
N TYR A 39 10.57 8.52 6.00
CA TYR A 39 9.22 8.00 5.79
C TYR A 39 8.43 8.03 7.10
N THR A 40 7.15 8.37 7.02
CA THR A 40 6.21 8.21 8.14
C THR A 40 5.73 6.77 8.15
N ILE A 41 6.02 6.06 9.23
CA ILE A 41 5.65 4.66 9.42
C ILE A 41 4.69 4.58 10.60
N ALA A 42 3.52 4.00 10.38
CA ALA A 42 2.49 3.85 11.38
C ALA A 42 1.79 2.50 11.21
N SER A 43 1.32 1.91 12.31
CA SER A 43 0.43 0.76 12.23
C SER A 43 -0.97 1.20 11.78
N PHE A 44 -1.76 0.27 11.26
CA PHE A 44 -3.13 0.55 10.85
C PHE A 44 -3.99 1.05 12.02
N ASP A 45 -3.77 0.50 13.22
CA ASP A 45 -4.47 0.90 14.45
C ASP A 45 -4.13 2.33 14.86
N GLU A 46 -2.87 2.76 14.72
CA GLU A 46 -2.46 4.15 14.94
C GLU A 46 -3.14 5.11 13.96
N VAL A 47 -3.21 4.73 12.68
CA VAL A 47 -3.89 5.53 11.65
C VAL A 47 -5.39 5.59 11.91
N GLU A 48 -6.01 4.49 12.36
CA GLU A 48 -7.42 4.46 12.71
C GLU A 48 -7.73 5.36 13.90
N LYS A 49 -6.87 5.32 14.94
CA LYS A 49 -6.98 6.22 16.10
C LYS A 49 -6.84 7.69 15.69
N LEU A 50 -5.85 8.01 14.83
CA LEU A 50 -5.66 9.36 14.29
C LEU A 50 -6.92 9.85 13.56
N GLY A 51 -7.54 8.99 12.74
CA GLY A 51 -8.78 9.31 12.03
C GLY A 51 -9.97 9.56 12.95
N LYS A 52 -10.04 8.88 14.11
CA LYS A 52 -11.06 9.11 15.15
C LYS A 52 -10.84 10.42 15.89
N GLU A 53 -9.60 10.79 16.17
CA GLU A 53 -9.25 12.02 16.90
C GLU A 53 -9.35 13.29 16.03
N SER A 54 -8.98 13.19 14.76
CA SER A 54 -8.99 14.30 13.81
C SER A 54 -9.61 13.86 12.47
N PRO A 55 -10.95 13.78 12.38
CA PRO A 55 -11.61 13.36 11.15
C PRO A 55 -11.34 14.35 10.01
N VAL A 56 -11.07 13.80 8.83
CA VAL A 56 -10.90 14.56 7.59
C VAL A 56 -11.89 14.06 6.54
N GLU A 57 -12.37 14.98 5.69
CA GLU A 57 -13.22 14.60 4.57
C GLU A 57 -12.46 13.65 3.62
N PRO A 58 -13.08 12.56 3.17
CA PRO A 58 -12.40 11.60 2.30
C PRO A 58 -12.12 12.23 0.93
N SER A 59 -10.86 12.17 0.52
CA SER A 59 -10.46 12.51 -0.85
C SER A 59 -10.76 11.34 -1.78
N LEU A 60 -11.86 11.40 -2.53
CA LEU A 60 -12.25 10.34 -3.45
C LEU A 60 -11.24 10.17 -4.60
N PRO A 61 -10.88 8.92 -4.96
CA PRO A 61 -9.95 8.68 -6.07
C PRO A 61 -10.63 8.92 -7.42
N SER A 62 -9.84 9.37 -8.40
CA SER A 62 -10.29 9.44 -9.79
C SER A 62 -10.57 8.05 -10.35
N LYS A 63 -11.58 7.91 -11.23
CA LYS A 63 -11.87 6.64 -11.92
C LYS A 63 -10.68 6.10 -12.71
N ASN A 64 -9.77 6.98 -13.15
CA ASN A 64 -8.58 6.63 -13.92
C ASN A 64 -7.37 6.34 -13.03
N ALA A 65 -7.46 6.58 -11.71
CA ALA A 65 -6.39 6.25 -10.78
C ALA A 65 -6.28 4.72 -10.63
N VAL A 66 -5.05 4.22 -10.51
CA VAL A 66 -4.77 2.81 -10.25
C VAL A 66 -5.26 2.47 -8.84
N ALA A 67 -6.11 1.45 -8.73
CA ALA A 67 -6.64 0.94 -7.48
C ALA A 67 -5.83 -0.27 -6.98
N VAL A 68 -5.42 -1.16 -7.88
CA VAL A 68 -4.67 -2.37 -7.54
C VAL A 68 -3.69 -2.74 -8.65
N VAL A 69 -2.55 -3.32 -8.26
CA VAL A 69 -1.62 -3.98 -9.18
C VAL A 69 -1.61 -5.47 -8.86
N MET A 70 -2.16 -6.29 -9.76
CA MET A 70 -2.15 -7.74 -9.61
C MET A 70 -0.97 -8.35 -10.34
N TYR A 71 -0.14 -9.11 -9.64
CA TYR A 71 0.98 -9.82 -10.26
C TYR A 71 0.55 -11.18 -10.79
N THR A 72 0.90 -11.47 -12.04
CA THR A 72 0.66 -12.76 -12.69
C THR A 72 2.00 -13.42 -13.03
N SER A 73 2.06 -14.74 -13.07
CA SER A 73 3.32 -15.50 -13.26
C SER A 73 4.08 -15.11 -14.54
N GLY A 74 3.35 -14.75 -15.61
CA GLY A 74 3.93 -14.34 -16.88
C GLY A 74 4.62 -15.50 -17.61
N SER A 75 4.45 -15.60 -18.93
CA SER A 75 5.09 -16.66 -19.74
C SER A 75 6.62 -16.53 -19.86
N THR A 76 7.19 -15.40 -19.42
CA THR A 76 8.61 -15.03 -19.57
C THR A 76 9.40 -15.11 -18.25
N GLY A 77 8.88 -15.79 -17.23
CA GLY A 77 9.57 -16.09 -15.96
C GLY A 77 9.54 -15.00 -14.89
N LEU A 78 9.46 -13.72 -15.27
CA LEU A 78 9.27 -12.61 -14.33
C LEU A 78 7.77 -12.27 -14.19
N PRO A 79 7.25 -12.14 -12.96
CA PRO A 79 5.87 -11.73 -12.74
C PRO A 79 5.57 -10.37 -13.36
N LYS A 80 4.43 -10.27 -14.05
CA LYS A 80 3.96 -9.03 -14.67
C LYS A 80 2.91 -8.38 -13.77
N GLY A 81 3.10 -7.10 -13.44
CA GLY A 81 2.13 -6.30 -12.71
C GLY A 81 1.05 -5.76 -13.64
N VAL A 82 -0.20 -6.15 -13.41
CA VAL A 82 -1.38 -5.67 -14.13
C VAL A 82 -1.99 -4.51 -13.34
N MET A 83 -1.89 -3.30 -13.87
CA MET A 83 -2.50 -2.11 -13.27
C MET A 83 -4.00 -2.08 -13.56
N ILE A 84 -4.81 -2.02 -12.51
CA ILE A 84 -6.27 -1.98 -12.60
C ILE A 84 -6.75 -0.70 -11.94
N THR A 85 -7.53 0.10 -12.67
CA THR A 85 -8.07 1.37 -12.18
C THR A 85 -9.37 1.18 -11.41
N HIS A 86 -9.77 2.18 -10.63
CA HIS A 86 -11.09 2.20 -9.98
C HIS A 86 -12.23 2.00 -10.99
N GLY A 87 -12.14 2.64 -12.16
CA GLY A 87 -13.13 2.51 -13.22
C GLY A 87 -13.21 1.09 -13.82
N ASN A 88 -12.08 0.38 -13.92
CA ASN A 88 -12.08 -1.02 -14.37
C ASN A 88 -12.84 -1.92 -13.39
N ILE A 89 -12.64 -1.73 -12.09
CA ILE A 89 -13.32 -2.50 -11.04
C ILE A 89 -14.83 -2.28 -11.15
N VAL A 90 -15.28 -1.02 -11.16
CA VAL A 90 -16.70 -0.66 -11.24
C VAL A 90 -17.36 -1.22 -12.50
N ALA A 91 -16.71 -1.08 -13.66
CA ALA A 91 -17.22 -1.61 -14.93
C ALA A 91 -17.39 -3.13 -14.90
N THR A 92 -16.44 -3.84 -14.28
CA THR A 92 -16.49 -5.31 -14.15
C THR A 92 -17.62 -5.71 -13.21
N THR A 93 -17.75 -5.08 -12.05
CA THR A 93 -18.81 -5.40 -11.08
C THR A 93 -20.21 -5.11 -11.64
N ALA A 94 -20.35 -4.03 -12.41
CA ALA A 94 -21.63 -3.64 -13.02
C ALA A 94 -22.05 -4.55 -14.18
N ALA A 95 -21.11 -5.30 -14.78
CA ALA A 95 -21.41 -6.24 -15.87
C ALA A 95 -21.76 -7.65 -15.37
N VAL A 96 -21.43 -7.97 -14.12
CA VAL A 96 -21.64 -9.30 -13.51
C VAL A 96 -22.85 -9.33 -12.56
N MET A 97 -23.29 -8.17 -12.08
CA MET A 97 -24.59 -7.98 -11.41
C MET A 97 -25.70 -7.78 -12.44
#